data_AF-A0A197SUZ3-F1
#
_entry.id   AF-A0A197SUZ3-F1
#
_cell.length_a   1.000
_cell.length_b   1.000
_cell.length_c   1.000
_cell.angle_alpha   90.00
_cell.angle_beta   90.00
_cell.angle_gamma   90.00
#
_symmetry.space_group_name_H-M   'P 1'
#
loop_
_entity.id
_entity.type
_entity.pdbx_description
1 polymer ?
#
loop_
_entity_poly.entity_id
_entity_poly.type
_entity_poly.pdbx_seq_one_letter_code
_entity_poly.pdbx_strand_id
1 'polypeptide(L)'
;MPQTTAVDVDRIVERYVAVWREPDAAVRESAVARIWAPDGVEFIEGTRFRGHEQLVDRVAEAYGLFVASGDYHLGADDHVTVHGHIAVFTVQLTYAKGPKVDEVAWAARVFLVLDTDGRILQDYQLTVQPLPTA
;
A
#
# COMPACT_ATOMS: atom_id res chain seq x y z
N MET A 1 -15.79 -18.96 23.57
CA MET A 1 -15.75 -19.00 22.09
C MET A 1 -14.95 -17.79 21.66
N PRO A 2 -13.72 -17.89 21.11
CA PRO A 2 -13.10 -16.70 20.55
C PRO A 2 -13.81 -16.40 19.24
N GLN A 3 -14.39 -15.22 19.16
CA GLN A 3 -15.11 -14.72 18.02
C GLN A 3 -14.09 -14.31 16.97
N THR A 4 -14.03 -15.04 15.85
CA THR A 4 -13.29 -14.62 14.66
C THR A 4 -14.03 -13.42 14.06
N THR A 5 -13.77 -12.21 14.56
CA THR A 5 -14.36 -10.96 14.06
C THR A 5 -13.40 -9.81 14.27
N ALA A 6 -13.28 -8.95 13.25
CA ALA A 6 -12.30 -7.88 13.04
C ALA A 6 -11.01 -8.37 12.35
N VAL A 7 -10.88 -8.00 11.08
CA VAL A 7 -9.56 -7.85 10.45
C VAL A 7 -8.70 -7.04 11.42
N ASP A 8 -7.55 -7.56 11.80
CA ASP A 8 -6.61 -6.83 12.65
C ASP A 8 -6.10 -5.61 11.86
N VAL A 9 -6.67 -4.46 12.19
CA VAL A 9 -6.59 -3.22 11.42
C VAL A 9 -5.15 -2.70 11.35
N ASP A 10 -4.44 -2.75 12.47
CA ASP A 10 -3.05 -2.31 12.53
C ASP A 10 -2.16 -3.24 11.71
N ARG A 11 -2.46 -4.55 11.74
CA ARG A 11 -1.74 -5.52 10.91
C ARG A 11 -1.97 -5.34 9.41
N ILE A 12 -3.13 -4.85 8.95
CA ILE A 12 -3.34 -4.67 7.51
C ILE A 12 -2.52 -3.49 6.98
N VAL A 13 -2.51 -2.35 7.69
CA VAL A 13 -1.74 -1.18 7.28
C VAL A 13 -0.25 -1.44 7.34
N GLU A 14 0.23 -2.05 8.43
CA GLU A 14 1.64 -2.41 8.58
C GLU A 14 2.12 -3.31 7.43
N ARG A 15 1.36 -4.39 7.15
CA ARG A 15 1.71 -5.32 6.07
C ARG A 15 1.63 -4.65 4.70
N TYR A 16 0.61 -3.84 4.47
CA TYR A 16 0.44 -3.12 3.21
C TYR A 16 1.63 -2.21 2.93
N VAL A 17 1.99 -1.33 3.87
CA VAL A 17 3.14 -0.43 3.75
C VAL A 17 4.45 -1.22 3.61
N ALA A 18 4.60 -2.35 4.30
CA ALA A 18 5.79 -3.19 4.22
C ALA A 18 6.03 -3.73 2.80
N VAL A 19 4.99 -4.14 2.06
CA VAL A 19 5.14 -4.62 0.67
C VAL A 19 5.81 -3.56 -0.20
N TRP A 20 5.34 -2.32 -0.10
CA TRP A 20 5.86 -1.20 -0.89
C TRP A 20 7.27 -0.75 -0.50
N ARG A 21 7.75 -1.14 0.68
CA ARG A 21 9.10 -0.85 1.17
C ARG A 21 10.10 -1.99 0.91
N GLU A 22 9.65 -3.13 0.39
CA GLU A 22 10.47 -4.36 0.35
C GLU A 22 11.56 -4.32 -0.74
N PRO A 23 12.86 -4.27 -0.38
CA PRO A 23 13.95 -4.28 -1.34
C PRO A 23 14.15 -5.62 -2.04
N ASP A 24 13.98 -6.75 -1.34
CA ASP A 24 14.30 -8.07 -1.84
C ASP A 24 13.17 -8.60 -2.73
N ALA A 25 13.53 -9.05 -3.95
CA ALA A 25 12.54 -9.49 -4.93
C ALA A 25 11.77 -10.74 -4.48
N ALA A 26 12.44 -11.73 -3.90
CA ALA A 26 11.80 -12.97 -3.46
C ALA A 26 10.91 -12.73 -2.23
N VAL A 27 11.34 -11.85 -1.32
CA VAL A 27 10.52 -11.43 -0.18
C VAL A 27 9.31 -10.64 -0.65
N ARG A 28 9.47 -9.75 -1.65
CA ARG A 28 8.39 -8.96 -2.24
C ARG A 28 7.34 -9.82 -2.91
N GLU A 29 7.73 -10.79 -3.73
CA GLU A 29 6.83 -11.79 -4.32
C GLU A 29 6.00 -12.49 -3.24
N SER A 30 6.67 -12.97 -2.21
CA SER A 30 6.01 -13.63 -1.08
C SER A 30 5.10 -12.68 -0.31
N ALA A 31 5.45 -11.40 -0.20
CA ALA A 31 4.66 -10.38 0.49
C ALA A 31 3.38 -10.03 -0.27
N VAL A 32 3.47 -9.85 -1.58
CA VAL A 32 2.32 -9.66 -2.47
C VAL A 32 1.37 -10.86 -2.36
N ALA A 33 1.90 -12.08 -2.47
CA ALA A 33 1.09 -13.30 -2.40
C ALA A 33 0.41 -13.52 -1.04
N ARG A 34 0.95 -12.93 0.03
CA ARG A 34 0.35 -12.98 1.38
C ARG A 34 -0.82 -12.04 1.54
N ILE A 35 -0.77 -10.83 0.95
CA ILE A 35 -1.76 -9.79 1.24
C ILE A 35 -2.79 -9.60 0.13
N TRP A 36 -2.50 -9.92 -1.13
CA TRP A 36 -3.50 -9.94 -2.20
C TRP A 36 -4.03 -11.35 -2.45
N ALA A 37 -5.32 -11.44 -2.77
CA ALA A 37 -5.88 -12.66 -3.34
C ALA A 37 -5.22 -12.99 -4.69
N PRO A 38 -5.22 -14.27 -5.14
CA PRO A 38 -4.56 -14.67 -6.39
C PRO A 38 -4.97 -13.85 -7.63
N ASP A 39 -6.22 -13.38 -7.69
CA ASP A 39 -6.75 -12.54 -8.76
C ASP A 39 -7.05 -11.10 -8.32
N GLY A 40 -6.51 -10.71 -7.16
CA GLY A 40 -6.64 -9.37 -6.60
C GLY A 40 -6.12 -8.29 -7.55
N VAL A 41 -6.62 -7.08 -7.38
CA VAL A 41 -6.35 -5.97 -8.30
C VAL A 41 -6.07 -4.67 -7.57
N GLU A 42 -5.09 -3.92 -8.04
CA GLU A 42 -4.86 -2.51 -7.67
C GLU A 42 -5.35 -1.58 -8.78
N PHE A 43 -5.94 -0.46 -8.40
CA PHE A 43 -6.32 0.66 -9.25
C PHE A 43 -5.63 1.94 -8.78
N ILE A 44 -4.94 2.62 -9.68
CA ILE A 44 -4.30 3.91 -9.42
C ILE A 44 -4.28 4.73 -10.70
N GLU A 45 -4.72 6.00 -10.63
CA GLU A 45 -4.61 6.99 -11.72
C GLU A 45 -5.06 6.48 -13.11
N GLY A 46 -6.17 5.71 -13.14
CA GLY A 46 -6.72 5.15 -14.38
C GLY A 46 -6.04 3.87 -14.89
N THR A 47 -5.00 3.40 -14.21
CA THR A 47 -4.30 2.14 -14.47
C THR A 47 -4.81 1.04 -13.53
N ARG A 48 -4.70 -0.23 -13.96
CA ARG A 48 -5.00 -1.41 -13.14
C ARG A 48 -3.91 -2.46 -13.24
N PHE A 49 -3.62 -3.12 -12.12
CA PHE A 49 -2.65 -4.22 -12.01
C PHE A 49 -3.36 -5.42 -11.38
N ARG A 50 -3.46 -6.52 -12.12
CA ARG A 50 -4.23 -7.70 -11.68
C ARG A 50 -3.36 -8.94 -11.52
N GLY A 51 -3.57 -9.64 -10.42
CA GLY A 51 -2.87 -10.87 -10.08
C GLY A 51 -1.46 -10.61 -9.57
N HIS A 52 -0.89 -11.61 -8.90
CA HIS A 52 0.39 -11.45 -8.20
C HIS A 52 1.53 -11.01 -9.11
N GLU A 53 1.59 -11.49 -10.35
CA GLU A 53 2.64 -11.10 -11.31
C GLU A 53 2.65 -9.58 -11.57
N GLN A 54 1.51 -9.01 -12.00
CA GLN A 54 1.42 -7.57 -12.28
C GLN A 54 1.59 -6.72 -11.01
N LEU A 55 1.11 -7.21 -9.87
CA LEU A 55 1.26 -6.53 -8.58
C LEU A 55 2.73 -6.51 -8.13
N VAL A 56 3.48 -7.59 -8.35
CA VAL A 56 4.91 -7.65 -8.04
C VAL A 56 5.69 -6.63 -8.87
N ASP A 57 5.43 -6.57 -10.17
CA ASP A 57 6.08 -5.60 -11.07
C ASP A 57 5.77 -4.17 -10.65
N ARG A 58 4.49 -3.89 -10.36
CA ARG A 58 4.00 -2.59 -9.90
C ARG A 58 4.63 -2.14 -8.59
N VAL A 59 4.75 -3.05 -7.61
CA VAL A 59 5.42 -2.77 -6.33
C VAL A 59 6.91 -2.54 -6.55
N ALA A 60 7.56 -3.36 -7.37
CA ALA A 60 8.98 -3.21 -7.68
C ALA A 60 9.29 -1.86 -8.34
N GLU A 61 8.47 -1.43 -9.30
CA GLU A 61 8.59 -0.14 -9.97
C GLU A 61 8.48 1.02 -8.97
N ALA A 62 7.44 1.05 -8.14
CA ALA A 62 7.29 2.11 -7.14
C ALA A 62 8.39 2.11 -6.08
N TYR A 63 8.84 0.94 -5.64
CA TYR A 63 9.99 0.85 -4.73
C TYR A 63 11.22 1.51 -5.36
N GLY A 64 11.53 1.18 -6.62
CA GLY A 64 12.66 1.75 -7.36
C GLY A 64 12.57 3.26 -7.53
N LEU A 65 11.38 3.78 -7.85
CA LEU A 65 11.16 5.21 -8.09
C LEU A 65 11.19 6.05 -6.81
N PHE A 66 10.65 5.54 -5.71
CA PHE A 66 10.36 6.38 -4.54
C PHE A 66 11.08 5.98 -3.26
N VAL A 67 11.48 4.71 -3.10
CA VAL A 67 12.03 4.22 -1.82
C VAL A 67 13.52 3.92 -1.95
N ALA A 68 13.97 3.34 -3.06
CA ALA A 68 15.33 2.84 -3.24
C ALA A 68 16.41 3.93 -3.12
N SER A 69 16.12 5.16 -3.53
CA SER A 69 17.06 6.28 -3.43
C SER A 69 17.24 6.82 -2.01
N GLY A 70 16.32 6.47 -1.10
CA GLY A 70 16.23 7.07 0.23
C GLY A 70 15.89 8.56 0.21
N ASP A 71 15.31 9.09 -0.88
CA ASP A 71 14.82 10.47 -0.95
C ASP A 71 13.47 10.62 -0.22
N TYR A 72 12.68 9.55 -0.17
CA TYR A 72 11.39 9.54 0.50
C TYR A 72 11.28 8.43 1.54
N HIS A 73 10.50 8.72 2.58
CA HIS A 73 9.94 7.72 3.48
C HIS A 73 8.47 7.49 3.10
N LEU A 74 8.18 6.30 2.61
CA LEU A 74 6.80 5.83 2.45
C LEU A 74 6.24 5.45 3.81
N GLY A 75 5.04 5.88 4.18
CA GLY A 75 4.34 5.47 5.40
C GLY A 75 2.82 5.53 5.22
N ALA A 76 2.09 5.31 6.31
CA ALA A 76 0.65 5.56 6.39
C ALA A 76 0.35 6.55 7.52
N ASP A 77 -0.81 7.20 7.45
CA ASP A 77 -1.36 7.94 8.57
C ASP A 77 -1.87 7.01 9.69
N ASP A 78 -2.20 7.59 10.84
CA ASP A 78 -2.77 6.90 12.01
C ASP A 78 -4.31 6.77 11.94
N HIS A 79 -4.91 7.22 10.84
CA HIS A 79 -6.37 7.30 10.66
C HIS A 79 -6.90 6.14 9.83
N VAL A 80 -7.03 4.97 10.45
CA VAL A 80 -7.60 3.79 9.80
C VAL A 80 -9.08 3.63 10.14
N THR A 81 -9.92 3.47 9.11
CA THR A 81 -11.35 3.19 9.25
C THR A 81 -11.66 1.82 8.67
N VAL A 82 -12.44 1.02 9.40
CA VAL A 82 -12.82 -0.33 8.99
C VAL A 82 -14.32 -0.55 9.13
N HIS A 83 -14.92 -1.19 8.12
CA HIS A 83 -16.31 -1.63 8.13
C HIS A 83 -16.46 -2.97 7.42
N GLY A 84 -16.71 -4.04 8.17
CA GLY A 84 -16.80 -5.39 7.61
C GLY A 84 -15.49 -5.79 6.91
N HIS A 85 -15.55 -6.02 5.60
CA HIS A 85 -14.39 -6.37 4.76
C HIS A 85 -13.78 -5.16 4.04
N ILE A 86 -14.03 -3.95 4.53
CA ILE A 86 -13.48 -2.72 3.94
C ILE A 86 -12.51 -2.08 4.93
N ALA A 87 -11.34 -1.68 4.44
CA ALA A 87 -10.36 -0.88 5.19
C ALA A 87 -9.96 0.36 4.40
N VAL A 88 -9.84 1.50 5.09
CA VAL A 88 -9.51 2.79 4.49
C VAL A 88 -8.46 3.50 5.35
N PHE A 89 -7.39 3.97 4.73
CA PHE A 89 -6.28 4.70 5.35
C PHE A 89 -5.54 5.53 4.29
N THR A 90 -4.65 6.44 4.68
CA THR A 90 -3.86 7.22 3.71
C THR A 90 -2.42 6.74 3.71
N VAL A 91 -1.87 6.42 2.54
CA VAL A 91 -0.43 6.23 2.35
C VAL A 91 0.20 7.54 1.89
N GLN A 92 1.43 7.79 2.33
CA GLN A 92 2.13 9.04 2.06
C GLN A 92 3.62 8.83 1.85
N LEU A 93 4.18 9.56 0.90
CA LEU A 93 5.62 9.78 0.75
C LEU A 93 5.98 11.09 1.44
N THR A 94 6.88 11.02 2.41
CA THR A 94 7.46 12.20 3.07
C THR A 94 8.91 12.36 2.65
N TYR A 95 9.41 13.58 2.54
CA TYR A 95 10.83 13.79 2.23
C TYR A 95 11.70 13.27 3.38
N ALA A 96 12.67 12.41 3.06
CA ALA A 96 13.58 11.83 4.04
C ALA A 96 14.79 12.73 4.35
N LYS A 97 15.07 13.71 3.49
CA LYS A 97 16.24 14.59 3.61
C LYS A 97 16.02 15.94 2.93
N GLY A 98 16.91 16.89 3.25
CA GLY A 98 16.88 18.23 2.69
C GLY A 98 15.96 19.19 3.45
N PRO A 99 15.67 20.37 2.89
CA PRO A 99 14.97 21.45 3.61
C PRO A 99 13.48 21.18 3.87
N LYS A 100 12.89 20.20 3.18
CA LYS A 100 11.48 19.81 3.29
C LYS A 100 11.27 18.52 4.10
N VAL A 101 12.26 18.11 4.90
CA VAL A 101 12.19 16.86 5.67
C VAL A 101 10.87 16.77 6.44
N ASP A 102 10.29 15.58 6.48
CA ASP A 102 8.98 15.28 7.08
C ASP A 102 7.76 15.92 6.40
N GLU A 103 7.94 16.83 5.42
CA GLU A 103 6.83 17.31 4.60
C GLU A 103 6.33 16.20 3.66
N VAL A 104 5.02 16.12 3.51
CA VAL A 104 4.36 15.20 2.57
C VAL A 104 4.63 15.68 1.14
N ALA A 105 5.26 14.83 0.33
CA ALA A 105 5.47 15.05 -1.09
C ALA A 105 4.29 14.53 -1.92
N TRP A 106 3.74 13.36 -1.55
CA TRP A 106 2.61 12.72 -2.22
C TRP A 106 1.80 11.92 -1.21
N ALA A 107 0.48 11.82 -1.44
CA ALA A 107 -0.39 10.98 -0.66
C ALA A 107 -1.55 10.43 -1.48
N ALA A 108 -1.96 9.20 -1.15
CA ALA A 108 -3.16 8.57 -1.68
C ALA A 108 -4.02 7.98 -0.57
N ARG A 109 -5.34 8.17 -0.69
CA ARG A 109 -6.32 7.46 0.12
C ARG A 109 -6.47 6.05 -0.44
N VAL A 110 -6.10 5.06 0.36
CA VAL A 110 -6.25 3.64 0.05
C VAL A 110 -7.63 3.18 0.49
N PHE A 111 -8.35 2.51 -0.40
CA PHE A 111 -9.59 1.82 -0.11
C PHE A 111 -9.45 0.35 -0.49
N LEU A 112 -9.46 -0.52 0.51
CA LEU A 112 -9.31 -1.96 0.34
C LEU A 112 -10.65 -2.67 0.49
N VAL A 113 -10.94 -3.57 -0.44
CA VAL A 113 -11.97 -4.61 -0.31
C VAL A 113 -11.27 -5.94 -0.05
N LEU A 114 -11.63 -6.60 1.03
CA LEU A 114 -11.00 -7.81 1.53
C LEU A 114 -11.90 -9.03 1.33
N ASP A 115 -11.31 -10.21 1.24
CA ASP A 115 -12.02 -11.48 1.34
C ASP A 115 -12.26 -11.88 2.82
N THR A 116 -12.81 -13.08 3.01
CA THR A 116 -13.06 -13.63 4.36
C THR A 116 -11.79 -13.99 5.12
N ASP A 117 -10.68 -14.18 4.42
CA ASP A 117 -9.36 -14.49 4.99
C ASP A 117 -8.52 -13.22 5.25
N GLY A 118 -9.07 -12.04 4.90
CA GLY A 118 -8.43 -10.74 5.06
C GLY A 118 -7.43 -10.40 3.96
N ARG A 119 -7.45 -11.11 2.83
CA ARG A 119 -6.64 -10.76 1.64
C ARG A 119 -7.37 -9.75 0.78
N ILE A 120 -6.61 -8.92 0.08
CA ILE A 120 -7.09 -7.84 -0.75
C ILE A 120 -7.61 -8.40 -2.07
N LEU A 121 -8.91 -8.21 -2.30
CA LEU A 121 -9.56 -8.43 -3.58
C LEU A 121 -9.43 -7.21 -4.48
N GLN A 122 -9.63 -6.02 -3.92
CA GLN A 122 -9.52 -4.75 -4.63
C GLN A 122 -8.79 -3.73 -3.77
N ASP A 123 -7.82 -3.06 -4.37
CA ASP A 123 -7.06 -1.96 -3.80
C ASP A 123 -7.27 -0.73 -4.68
N TYR A 124 -7.85 0.33 -4.14
CA TYR A 124 -7.99 1.60 -4.83
C TYR A 124 -7.09 2.63 -4.15
N GLN A 125 -6.06 3.09 -4.86
CA GLN A 125 -5.28 4.26 -4.47
C GLN A 125 -5.82 5.51 -5.16
N LEU A 126 -6.47 6.37 -4.37
CA LEU A 126 -6.98 7.67 -4.82
C LEU A 126 -5.98 8.75 -4.43
N THR A 127 -5.19 9.26 -5.39
CA THR A 127 -4.26 10.37 -5.14
C THR A 127 -5.01 11.57 -4.56
N VAL A 128 -4.70 11.94 -3.32
CA VAL A 128 -5.26 13.11 -2.62
C VAL A 128 -4.26 14.26 -2.60
N GLN A 129 -2.98 13.96 -2.76
CA GLN A 129 -1.92 14.93 -2.98
C GLN A 129 -0.95 14.38 -4.04
N PRO A 130 -0.90 14.96 -5.26
CA PRO A 130 0.04 14.54 -6.29
C PRO A 130 1.47 14.95 -5.93
N LEU A 131 2.46 14.30 -6.55
CA LEU A 131 3.85 14.70 -6.42
C LEU A 131 4.02 16.13 -6.96
N PRO A 132 4.92 16.93 -6.39
CA PRO A 132 5.19 18.26 -6.91
C PRO A 132 5.74 18.13 -8.33
N THR A 133 5.23 18.96 -9.24
CA THR A 133 5.84 19.12 -10.56
C THR A 133 7.26 19.65 -10.37
N ALA A 134 8.21 19.08 -11.13
CA ALA A 134 9.60 19.55 -11.17
C ALA A 134 9.72 20.99 -11.70
#